data_AF-A0A6N7TQM4-F1
#
_entry.id   AF-A0A6N7TQM4-F1
#
_cell.length_a   1.000
_cell.length_b   1.000
_cell.length_c   1.000
_cell.angle_alpha   90.00
_cell.angle_beta   90.00
_cell.angle_gamma   90.00
#
_symmetry.space_group_name_H-M   'P 1'
#
loop_
_entity.id
_entity.type
_entity.pdbx_description
1 polymer ?
#
loop_
_entity_poly.entity_id
_entity_poly.type
_entity_poly.pdbx_seq_one_letter_code
_entity_poly.pdbx_strand_id
1 'polypeptide(L)'
;MKIIDENGAAIENPDLTLGYLVDDTEPVEHPAVEGVEEVSHYETVAEYPNGGKDVQRVVDVPGVPAQAAWTEQVPVQRYIRYTDEELAAQEEARKKAEARKKLPERVDALEAANNDIILMMADLIGG
;
A
#
# COMPACT_ATOMS: atom_id res chain seq x y z
N MET A 1 3.21 9.64 -5.32
CA MET A 1 2.13 8.94 -4.59
C MET A 1 1.22 10.02 -4.01
N LYS A 2 -0.07 9.99 -4.33
CA LYS A 2 -1.06 10.98 -3.83
C LYS A 2 -1.56 10.53 -2.46
N ILE A 3 -1.61 11.43 -1.48
CA ILE A 3 -2.25 11.18 -0.19
C ILE A 3 -3.60 11.89 -0.17
N ILE A 4 -4.64 11.21 0.27
CA ILE A 4 -6.00 11.73 0.42
C ILE A 4 -6.44 11.61 1.87
N ASP A 5 -7.27 12.52 2.34
CA ASP A 5 -7.94 12.40 3.62
C ASP A 5 -9.11 11.38 3.55
N GLU A 6 -9.79 11.19 4.67
CA GLU A 6 -10.94 10.29 4.81
C GLU A 6 -12.09 10.64 3.84
N ASN A 7 -12.17 11.91 3.41
CA ASN A 7 -13.18 12.44 2.49
C ASN A 7 -12.72 12.47 1.03
N GLY A 8 -11.48 12.04 0.73
CA GLY A 8 -10.90 12.05 -0.61
C GLY A 8 -10.22 13.37 -1.01
N ALA A 9 -10.04 14.32 -0.10
CA ALA A 9 -9.32 15.55 -0.37
C ALA A 9 -7.80 15.30 -0.38
N ALA A 10 -7.10 15.80 -1.40
CA ALA A 10 -5.64 15.65 -1.48
C ALA A 10 -4.94 16.45 -0.36
N ILE A 11 -4.03 15.79 0.34
CA ILE A 11 -3.21 16.37 1.41
C ILE A 11 -1.74 16.10 1.14
N GLU A 12 -0.88 17.04 1.54
CA GLU A 12 0.56 16.90 1.31
C GLU A 12 1.31 16.41 2.56
N ASN A 13 0.91 16.88 3.74
CA ASN A 13 1.58 16.57 5.02
C ASN A 13 0.57 16.05 6.05
N PRO A 14 0.22 14.75 6.04
CA PRO A 14 -0.59 14.14 7.09
C PRO A 14 0.16 14.09 8.42
N ASP A 15 -0.54 14.37 9.52
CA ASP A 15 0.02 14.27 10.85
C ASP A 15 -0.07 12.82 11.38
N LEU A 16 1.00 12.06 11.23
CA LEU A 16 1.07 10.66 11.67
C LEU A 16 1.05 10.47 13.20
N THR A 17 1.04 11.57 13.97
CA THR A 17 0.81 11.47 15.42
C THR A 17 -0.68 11.35 15.76
N LEU A 18 -1.55 11.82 14.86
CA LEU A 18 -3.00 11.84 15.01
C LEU A 18 -3.71 10.77 14.17
N GLY A 19 -2.96 10.00 13.37
CA GLY A 19 -3.52 9.01 12.47
C GLY A 19 -2.47 8.17 11.76
N TYR A 20 -2.90 7.39 10.78
CA TYR A 20 -2.06 6.51 10.00
C TYR A 20 -2.45 6.53 8.52
N LEU A 21 -1.56 6.03 7.67
CA LEU A 21 -1.77 5.91 6.23
C LEU A 21 -2.14 4.47 5.87
N VAL A 22 -3.10 4.34 4.97
CA VAL A 22 -3.57 3.07 4.41
C VAL A 22 -3.41 3.12 2.90
N ASP A 23 -2.85 2.09 2.29
CA ASP A 23 -2.77 1.98 0.83
C ASP A 23 -4.15 1.77 0.22
N ASP A 24 -4.45 2.48 -0.85
CA ASP A 24 -5.74 2.48 -1.54
C ASP A 24 -5.55 2.74 -3.05
N THR A 25 -6.63 2.70 -3.83
CA THR A 25 -6.59 3.00 -5.28
C THR A 25 -7.73 3.89 -5.72
N GLU A 26 -7.44 4.84 -6.60
CA GLU A 26 -8.44 5.71 -7.24
C GLU A 26 -8.68 5.22 -8.69
N PRO A 27 -9.94 5.02 -9.12
CA PRO A 27 -10.24 4.67 -10.50
C PRO A 27 -10.12 5.89 -11.42
N VAL A 28 -9.36 5.76 -12.51
CA VAL A 28 -9.24 6.77 -13.58
C VAL A 28 -9.82 6.20 -14.86
N GLU A 29 -10.85 6.85 -15.38
CA GLU A 29 -11.57 6.42 -16.58
C GLU A 29 -10.84 6.90 -17.85
N HIS A 30 -10.48 5.97 -18.72
CA HIS A 30 -9.95 6.22 -20.05
C HIS A 30 -11.04 5.94 -21.09
N PRO A 31 -11.46 6.93 -21.90
CA PRO A 31 -12.54 6.77 -22.86
C PRO A 31 -12.14 5.86 -24.02
N ALA A 32 -13.15 5.34 -24.75
CA ALA A 32 -12.90 4.59 -25.97
C ALA A 32 -12.28 5.50 -27.05
N VAL A 33 -11.28 4.97 -27.74
CA VAL A 33 -10.61 5.63 -28.87
C VAL A 33 -11.00 4.88 -30.14
N GLU A 34 -11.63 5.58 -31.09
CA GLU A 34 -11.93 4.99 -32.40
C GLU A 34 -10.65 4.69 -33.17
N GLY A 35 -10.61 3.51 -33.78
CA GLY A 35 -9.51 3.11 -34.63
C GLY A 35 -9.50 3.88 -35.94
N VAL A 36 -8.32 4.10 -36.48
CA VAL A 36 -8.11 4.68 -37.81
C VAL A 36 -7.60 3.57 -38.71
N GLU A 37 -8.25 3.34 -39.86
CA GLU A 37 -7.78 2.35 -40.82
C GLU A 37 -6.46 2.81 -41.51
N GLU A 38 -5.59 1.84 -41.82
CA GLU A 38 -4.36 2.11 -42.57
C GLU A 38 -4.72 2.50 -44.02
N VAL A 39 -4.27 3.67 -44.45
CA VAL A 39 -4.39 4.10 -45.85
C VAL A 39 -3.05 3.85 -46.52
N SER A 40 -3.04 3.03 -47.58
CA SER A 40 -1.85 2.72 -48.35
C SER A 40 -2.13 2.66 -49.85
N HIS A 41 -1.09 2.92 -50.65
CA HIS A 41 -1.11 2.79 -52.09
C HIS A 41 0.10 1.97 -52.58
N TYR A 42 0.03 1.49 -53.82
CA TYR A 42 1.10 0.75 -54.46
C TYR A 42 1.79 1.64 -55.49
N GLU A 43 3.09 1.83 -55.34
CA GLU A 43 3.93 2.53 -56.32
C GLU A 43 4.76 1.51 -57.11
N THR A 44 4.89 1.74 -58.42
CA THR A 44 5.76 0.92 -59.26
C THR A 44 7.19 1.40 -59.10
N VAL A 45 8.07 0.50 -58.66
CA VAL A 45 9.49 0.79 -58.41
C VAL A 45 10.34 0.44 -59.63
N ALA A 46 10.02 -0.67 -60.31
CA ALA A 46 10.72 -1.09 -61.52
C ALA A 46 9.76 -1.74 -62.52
N GLU A 47 10.00 -1.49 -63.80
CA GLU A 47 9.29 -2.14 -64.90
C GLU A 47 10.30 -2.81 -65.84
N TYR A 48 10.04 -4.07 -66.15
CA TYR A 48 10.96 -4.93 -66.90
C TYR A 48 10.49 -5.09 -68.35
N PRO A 49 11.43 -5.29 -69.32
CA PRO A 49 11.09 -5.45 -70.74
C PRO A 49 10.20 -6.66 -71.08
N ASN A 50 10.08 -7.63 -70.16
CA ASN A 50 9.18 -8.77 -70.26
C ASN A 50 7.75 -8.48 -69.78
N GLY A 51 7.45 -7.23 -69.39
CA GLY A 51 6.16 -6.81 -68.87
C GLY A 51 5.95 -7.02 -67.36
N GLY A 52 6.98 -7.50 -66.64
CA GLY A 52 6.94 -7.60 -65.17
C GLY A 52 7.06 -6.22 -64.50
N LYS A 53 6.40 -6.04 -63.36
CA LYS A 53 6.50 -4.81 -62.55
C LYS A 53 6.76 -5.17 -61.10
N ASP A 54 7.76 -4.54 -60.50
CA ASP A 54 7.94 -4.54 -59.05
C ASP A 54 7.14 -3.39 -58.47
N VAL A 55 6.23 -3.71 -57.55
CA VAL A 55 5.44 -2.72 -56.82
C VAL A 55 5.81 -2.74 -55.34
N GLN A 56 5.88 -1.56 -54.74
CA GLN A 56 6.05 -1.39 -53.31
C GLN A 56 4.78 -0.80 -52.71
N ARG A 57 4.35 -1.34 -51.57
CA ARG A 57 3.28 -0.75 -50.78
C ARG A 57 3.85 0.39 -49.94
N VAL A 58 3.31 1.58 -50.11
CA VAL A 58 3.64 2.77 -49.33
C VAL A 58 2.43 3.09 -48.44
N VAL A 59 2.68 3.25 -47.14
CA VAL A 59 1.65 3.60 -46.15
C VAL A 59 1.61 5.12 -46.01
N ASP A 60 0.47 5.72 -46.32
CA ASP A 60 0.25 7.17 -46.24
C ASP A 60 -0.19 7.60 -44.85
N VAL A 61 -1.07 6.82 -44.23
CA VAL A 61 -1.55 7.04 -42.87
C VAL A 61 -1.47 5.72 -42.11
N PRO A 62 -0.70 5.65 -41.00
CA PRO A 62 -0.62 4.44 -40.22
C PRO A 62 -1.96 4.13 -39.57
N GLY A 63 -2.40 2.88 -39.66
CA GLY A 63 -3.60 2.44 -38.98
C GLY A 63 -3.38 2.38 -37.46
N VAL A 64 -4.34 2.86 -36.68
CA VAL A 64 -4.36 2.77 -35.22
C VAL A 64 -5.53 1.89 -34.81
N PRO A 65 -5.33 0.81 -34.03
CA PRO A 65 -6.42 -0.05 -33.61
C PRO A 65 -7.36 0.69 -32.65
N ALA A 66 -8.66 0.40 -32.75
CA ALA A 66 -9.63 0.92 -31.79
C ALA A 66 -9.33 0.40 -30.38
N GLN A 67 -9.47 1.27 -29.38
CA GLN A 67 -9.33 0.92 -27.98
C GLN A 67 -10.66 1.12 -27.27
N ALA A 68 -11.12 0.10 -26.55
CA ALA A 68 -12.32 0.23 -25.72
C ALA A 68 -12.06 1.14 -24.52
N ALA A 69 -13.12 1.68 -23.93
CA ALA A 69 -13.02 2.40 -22.66
C ALA A 69 -12.52 1.43 -21.57
N TRP A 70 -11.62 1.91 -20.71
CA TRP A 70 -11.03 1.11 -19.64
C TRP A 70 -10.75 1.97 -18.40
N THR A 71 -10.79 1.33 -17.24
CA THR A 71 -10.52 1.97 -15.95
C THR A 71 -9.13 1.61 -15.47
N GLU A 72 -8.32 2.60 -15.13
CA GLU A 72 -7.00 2.44 -14.52
C GLU A 72 -7.10 2.61 -13.01
N GLN A 73 -6.57 1.65 -12.25
CA GLN A 73 -6.46 1.76 -10.79
C GLN A 73 -5.14 2.43 -10.43
N VAL A 74 -5.17 3.71 -10.04
CA VAL A 74 -3.95 4.43 -9.63
C VAL A 74 -3.74 4.29 -8.12
N PRO A 75 -2.53 3.97 -7.64
CA PRO A 75 -2.27 3.79 -6.22
C PRO A 75 -2.24 5.14 -5.49
N VAL A 76 -2.95 5.21 -4.36
CA VAL A 76 -3.05 6.37 -3.47
C VAL A 76 -2.87 5.92 -2.01
N GLN A 77 -2.66 6.86 -1.11
CA GLN A 77 -2.66 6.60 0.33
C GLN A 77 -3.77 7.39 1.00
N ARG A 78 -4.56 6.73 1.84
CA ARG A 78 -5.63 7.35 2.61
C ARG A 78 -5.17 7.59 4.04
N TYR A 79 -5.25 8.83 4.49
CA TYR A 79 -4.97 9.21 5.87
C TYR A 79 -6.23 9.04 6.72
N ILE A 80 -6.13 8.21 7.75
CA ILE A 80 -7.21 7.89 8.69
C ILE A 80 -6.78 8.37 10.08
N ARG A 81 -7.62 9.15 10.75
CA ARG A 81 -7.32 9.59 12.12
C ARG A 81 -7.59 8.48 13.12
N TYR A 82 -6.80 8.46 14.19
CA TYR A 82 -7.06 7.56 15.29
C TYR A 82 -8.40 7.86 15.94
N THR A 83 -9.14 6.80 16.20
CA THR A 83 -10.33 6.86 17.04
C THR A 83 -9.95 6.88 18.51
N ASP A 84 -10.84 7.37 19.36
CA ASP A 84 -10.66 7.34 20.82
C ASP A 84 -10.47 5.90 21.34
N GLU A 85 -11.11 4.93 20.69
CA GLU A 85 -10.99 3.50 21.02
C GLU A 85 -9.60 2.96 20.70
N GLU A 86 -9.04 3.28 19.53
CA GLU A 86 -7.68 2.89 19.15
C GLU A 86 -6.63 3.52 20.09
N LEU A 87 -6.83 4.78 20.48
CA LEU A 87 -5.97 5.48 21.45
C LEU A 87 -6.04 4.80 22.83
N ALA A 88 -7.25 4.46 23.31
CA ALA A 88 -7.42 3.76 24.58
C ALA A 88 -6.75 2.37 24.55
N ALA A 89 -6.89 1.63 23.45
CA ALA A 89 -6.23 0.34 23.25
C ALA A 89 -4.70 0.47 23.25
N GLN A 90 -4.16 1.51 22.62
CA GLN A 90 -2.72 1.81 22.63
C GLN A 90 -2.21 2.12 24.04
N GLU A 91 -2.94 2.91 24.82
CA GLU A 91 -2.59 3.21 26.21
C GLU A 91 -2.64 1.97 27.10
N GLU A 92 -3.65 1.11 26.94
CA GLU A 92 -3.74 -0.15 27.68
C GLU A 92 -2.58 -1.08 27.32
N ALA A 93 -2.25 -1.19 26.04
CA ALA A 93 -1.09 -1.96 25.58
C ALA A 93 0.21 -1.42 26.20
N ARG A 94 0.38 -0.10 26.28
CA ARG A 94 1.51 0.54 26.97
C ARG A 94 1.54 0.18 28.47
N LYS A 95 0.41 0.27 29.17
CA LYS A 95 0.31 -0.11 30.60
C LYS A 95 0.64 -1.58 30.82
N LYS A 96 0.13 -2.47 29.97
CA LYS A 96 0.39 -3.92 30.04
C LYS A 96 1.86 -4.24 29.75
N ALA A 97 2.47 -3.56 28.78
CA ALA A 97 3.90 -3.69 28.49
C ALA A 97 4.76 -3.23 29.67
N GLU A 98 4.43 -2.09 30.30
CA GLU A 98 5.12 -1.62 31.49
C GLU A 98 4.95 -2.58 32.68
N ALA A 99 3.74 -3.07 32.91
CA ALA A 99 3.48 -4.07 33.95
C ALA A 99 4.27 -5.36 33.71
N ARG A 100 4.39 -5.79 32.45
CA ARG A 100 5.20 -6.94 32.05
C ARG A 100 6.69 -6.69 32.27
N LYS A 101 7.18 -5.46 32.05
CA LYS A 101 8.57 -5.07 32.33
C LYS A 101 8.90 -5.06 33.82
N LYS A 102 7.94 -4.67 34.67
CA LYS A 102 8.06 -4.68 36.15
C LYS A 102 7.79 -6.05 36.77
N LEU A 103 7.35 -7.04 35.97
CA LEU A 103 7.00 -8.37 36.47
C LEU A 103 8.20 -9.10 37.10
N PRO A 104 9.42 -9.11 36.51
CA PRO A 104 10.58 -9.74 37.11
C PRO A 104 10.91 -9.16 38.49
N GLU A 105 10.94 -7.83 38.63
CA GLU A 105 11.21 -7.17 39.92
C GLU A 105 10.17 -7.55 40.99
N ARG A 106 8.90 -7.68 40.60
CA ARG A 106 7.83 -8.15 41.50
C ARG A 106 7.99 -9.61 41.89
N VAL A 107 8.47 -10.45 40.97
CA VAL A 107 8.77 -11.87 41.25
C VAL A 107 9.96 -11.98 42.19
N ASP A 108 11.04 -11.25 41.93
CA ASP A 108 12.24 -11.23 42.78
C ASP A 108 11.92 -10.77 44.21
N ALA A 109 11.10 -9.72 44.35
CA ALA A 109 10.65 -9.25 45.66
C ALA A 109 9.79 -10.29 46.40
N LEU A 110 8.94 -11.03 45.68
CA LEU A 110 8.13 -12.09 46.25
C LEU A 110 8.98 -13.30 46.66
N GLU A 111 9.99 -13.65 45.85
CA GLU A 111 10.93 -14.75 46.15
C GLU A 111 11.76 -14.42 47.40
N ALA A 112 12.25 -13.18 47.52
CA ALA A 112 12.95 -12.72 48.72
C ALA A 112 12.07 -12.81 49.97
N ALA A 113 10.83 -12.31 49.90
CA ALA A 113 9.90 -12.39 51.03
C ALA A 113 9.56 -13.83 51.42
N ASN A 114 9.42 -14.74 50.44
CA ASN A 114 9.20 -16.15 50.72
C ASN A 114 10.42 -16.80 51.38
N ASN A 115 11.64 -16.49 50.93
CA ASN A 115 12.87 -16.98 51.55
C ASN A 115 13.00 -16.51 52.99
N ASP A 116 12.70 -15.24 53.28
CA ASP A 116 12.70 -14.71 54.65
C ASP A 116 11.72 -15.46 55.56
N ILE A 117 10.51 -15.77 55.06
CA ILE A 117 9.52 -16.55 55.82
C ILE A 117 10.02 -17.98 56.09
N ILE A 118 10.63 -18.63 55.09
CA ILE A 118 11.17 -19.99 55.24
C ILE A 118 12.26 -20.01 56.31
N LEU A 119 13.15 -19.02 56.32
CA LEU A 119 14.19 -18.88 57.33
C LEU A 119 13.59 -18.70 58.73
N MET A 120 12.60 -17.83 58.89
CA MET A 120 11.92 -17.62 60.17
C MET A 120 11.23 -18.90 60.69
N MET A 121 10.63 -19.69 59.79
CA MET A 121 10.00 -20.96 60.16
C MET A 121 11.03 -22.03 60.55
N ALA A 122 12.18 -22.08 59.87
CA ALA A 122 13.26 -23.01 60.20
C ALA A 122 13.82 -22.74 61.61
N ASP A 123 14.05 -21.47 61.95
CA ASP A 123 14.51 -21.07 63.29
C ASP A 123 13.49 -21.41 64.38
N LEU A 124 12.19 -21.34 64.08
CA LEU A 124 11.12 -21.69 65.02
C LEU A 124 11.01 -23.20 65.31
N ILE A 125 11.33 -24.06 64.33
CA ILE A 125 11.20 -25.53 64.44
C ILE A 125 12.51 -26.17 64.93
N GLY A 126 13.66 -25.56 64.68
CA GLY A 126 14.98 -26.08 65.05
C GLY A 126 15.50 -25.67 66.44
N GLY A 127 14.77 -24.80 67.15
CA GLY A 127 15.10 -24.32 68.51
C GLY A 127 14.50 -25.13 69.65
#